data_AF-A0A195CWV5-F1
#
_entry.id   AF-A0A195CWV5-F1
#
_cell.length_a   1.000
_cell.length_b   1.000
_cell.length_c   1.000
_cell.angle_alpha   90.00
_cell.angle_beta   90.00
_cell.angle_gamma   90.00
#
_symmetry.space_group_name_H-M   'P 1'
#
loop_
_entity.id
_entity.type
_entity.pdbx_description
1 polymer ?
#
loop_
_entity_poly.entity_id
_entity_poly.type
_entity_poly.pdbx_seq_one_letter_code
_entity_poly.pdbx_strand_id
1 'polypeptide(L)'
;MVAITTCQAAAATVLRAVILGAPASGKGTVSSRIVQQFGVAHISSGDRLRFHVSAGTDLGKEVKKYIDSGSFVPDNTMISLIGDEIGSMADQNWLLDGFPRTLTQAERLQRLHPINLVLNLVVPTTVILDRVKSRWVHLPSGRVYNIGFNDPRVPGKDDVTGESLCQREDDKPEVVQKRLQDYATKTEPVLQFYREIGVLKEFHGNTTNEMWPAIRNCVAQYC
;
A
#
# COMPACT_ATOMS: atom_id res chain seq x y z
N MET A 1 46.52 28.52 -0.39
CA MET A 1 45.85 27.24 -0.08
C MET A 1 44.36 27.46 -0.14
N VAL A 2 43.70 27.01 -1.20
CA VAL A 2 42.22 27.04 -1.32
C VAL A 2 41.78 25.59 -1.18
N ALA A 3 41.15 25.26 -0.05
CA ALA A 3 40.56 23.95 0.17
C ALA A 3 39.28 23.86 -0.67
N ILE A 4 39.34 23.07 -1.74
CA ILE A 4 38.17 22.70 -2.51
C ILE A 4 37.47 21.60 -1.71
N THR A 5 36.45 21.99 -0.94
CA THR A 5 35.54 21.05 -0.29
C THR A 5 34.73 20.36 -1.38
N THR A 6 35.16 19.17 -1.80
CA THR A 6 34.35 18.29 -2.64
C THR A 6 33.14 17.85 -1.86
N CYS A 7 31.98 18.41 -2.19
CA CYS A 7 30.68 17.92 -1.77
C CYS A 7 30.52 16.53 -2.42
N GLN A 8 30.71 15.46 -1.64
CA GLN A 8 30.35 14.11 -2.07
C GLN A 8 28.82 14.07 -2.18
N ALA A 9 28.30 14.16 -3.41
CA ALA A 9 26.92 13.79 -3.68
C ALA A 9 26.74 12.34 -3.24
N ALA A 10 25.87 12.10 -2.24
CA ALA A 10 25.48 10.75 -1.87
C ALA A 10 24.97 10.05 -3.13
N ALA A 11 25.54 8.90 -3.47
CA ALA A 11 25.05 8.10 -4.59
C ALA A 11 23.55 7.87 -4.38
N ALA A 12 22.73 8.16 -5.39
CA ALA A 12 21.28 8.00 -5.31
C ALA A 12 20.96 6.56 -4.94
N THR A 13 20.49 6.35 -3.70
CA THR A 13 20.13 5.03 -3.20
C THR A 13 18.84 4.61 -3.89
N VAL A 14 18.86 3.44 -4.53
CA VAL A 14 17.66 2.92 -5.20
C VAL A 14 16.52 2.81 -4.18
N LEU A 15 15.37 3.40 -4.49
CA LEU A 15 14.22 3.43 -3.59
C LEU A 15 13.65 2.01 -3.43
N ARG A 16 13.55 1.60 -2.17
CA ARG A 16 12.96 0.35 -1.70
C ARG A 16 11.95 0.72 -0.65
N ALA A 17 10.74 1.07 -1.09
CA ALA A 17 9.74 1.66 -0.23
C ALA A 17 8.59 0.71 0.11
N VAL A 18 8.04 0.89 1.30
CA VAL A 18 6.79 0.27 1.75
C VAL A 18 5.82 1.37 2.16
N ILE A 19 4.54 1.21 1.84
CA ILE A 19 3.46 2.02 2.42
C ILE A 19 2.54 1.17 3.30
N LEU A 20 2.44 1.58 4.55
CA LEU A 20 1.63 1.01 5.61
C LEU A 20 0.51 1.96 6.03
N GLY A 21 -0.46 1.43 6.75
CA GLY A 21 -1.66 2.15 7.16
C GLY A 21 -2.87 1.23 7.18
N ALA A 22 -3.84 1.57 8.02
CA ALA A 22 -5.08 0.83 8.17
C ALA A 22 -5.86 0.69 6.84
N PRO A 23 -6.79 -0.28 6.71
CA PRO A 23 -7.76 -0.29 5.62
C PRO A 23 -8.41 1.09 5.44
N ALA A 24 -8.63 1.52 4.19
CA ALA A 24 -9.20 2.83 3.83
C ALA A 24 -8.46 4.09 4.38
N SER A 25 -7.22 3.97 4.88
CA SER A 25 -6.40 5.13 5.27
C SER A 25 -5.98 6.02 4.09
N GLY A 26 -6.13 5.52 2.86
CA GLY A 26 -5.80 6.26 1.63
C GLY A 26 -4.47 5.86 0.98
N LYS A 27 -3.87 4.73 1.41
CA LYS A 27 -2.63 4.17 0.82
C LYS A 27 -2.66 4.17 -0.70
N GLY A 28 -3.62 3.47 -1.32
CA GLY A 28 -3.68 3.38 -2.78
C GLY A 28 -3.74 4.75 -3.50
N THR A 29 -4.39 5.75 -2.91
CA THR A 29 -4.38 7.13 -3.45
C THR A 29 -2.99 7.76 -3.36
N VAL A 30 -2.32 7.62 -2.21
CA VAL A 30 -0.95 8.09 -2.02
C VAL A 30 0.02 7.33 -2.93
N SER A 31 -0.05 6.00 -2.98
CA SER A 31 0.72 5.15 -3.90
C SER A 31 0.58 5.59 -5.35
N SER A 32 -0.66 5.85 -5.80
CA SER A 32 -0.92 6.32 -7.17
C SER A 32 -0.24 7.67 -7.44
N ARG A 33 -0.28 8.61 -6.47
CA ARG A 33 0.41 9.90 -6.62
C ARG A 33 1.93 9.75 -6.64
N ILE A 34 2.48 8.85 -5.82
CA ILE A 34 3.92 8.54 -5.81
C ILE A 34 4.35 7.99 -7.17
N VAL A 35 3.62 7.01 -7.71
CA VAL A 35 3.89 6.43 -9.04
C VAL A 35 3.86 7.51 -10.12
N GLN A 36 2.80 8.33 -10.15
CA GLN A 36 2.65 9.39 -11.16
C GLN A 36 3.74 10.45 -11.09
N GLN A 37 4.17 10.83 -9.89
CA GLN A 37 5.12 11.93 -9.72
C GLN A 37 6.59 11.49 -9.82
N PHE A 38 6.92 10.29 -9.32
CA PHE A 38 8.31 9.83 -9.19
C PHE A 38 8.66 8.65 -10.11
N GLY A 39 7.71 8.14 -10.89
CA GLY A 39 7.97 7.06 -11.85
C GLY A 39 8.38 5.73 -11.19
N VAL A 40 7.98 5.50 -9.94
CA VAL A 40 8.31 4.27 -9.22
C VAL A 40 7.38 3.13 -9.63
N ALA A 41 7.92 1.91 -9.68
CA ALA A 41 7.12 0.71 -9.81
C ALA A 41 6.24 0.52 -8.56
N HIS A 42 5.05 -0.04 -8.74
CA HIS A 42 4.10 -0.25 -7.65
C HIS A 42 3.58 -1.68 -7.62
N ILE A 43 3.71 -2.32 -6.46
CA ILE A 43 3.29 -3.68 -6.23
C ILE A 43 2.23 -3.65 -5.11
N SER A 44 0.97 -3.81 -5.49
CA SER A 44 -0.15 -3.91 -4.55
C SER A 44 -0.46 -5.38 -4.28
N SER A 45 -0.11 -5.86 -3.08
CA SER A 45 -0.31 -7.26 -2.71
C SER A 45 -1.80 -7.66 -2.78
N GLY A 46 -2.69 -6.76 -2.38
CA GLY A 46 -4.13 -6.98 -2.39
C GLY A 46 -4.70 -7.06 -3.81
N ASP A 47 -4.20 -6.26 -4.74
CA ASP A 47 -4.69 -6.31 -6.13
C ASP A 47 -4.13 -7.52 -6.88
N ARG A 48 -2.88 -7.93 -6.60
CA ARG A 48 -2.31 -9.19 -7.11
C ARG A 48 -3.11 -10.42 -6.64
N LEU A 49 -3.42 -10.50 -5.35
CA LEU A 49 -4.25 -11.59 -4.82
C LEU A 49 -5.64 -11.61 -5.48
N ARG A 50 -6.29 -10.45 -5.64
CA ARG A 50 -7.60 -10.36 -6.31
C ARG A 50 -7.53 -10.76 -7.79
N PHE A 51 -6.46 -10.38 -8.48
CA PHE A 51 -6.21 -10.82 -9.86
C PHE A 51 -6.13 -12.35 -9.96
N HIS A 52 -5.40 -13.01 -9.07
CA HIS A 52 -5.32 -14.47 -9.05
C HIS A 52 -6.68 -15.12 -8.78
N VAL A 53 -7.48 -14.56 -7.87
CA VAL A 53 -8.85 -15.01 -7.61
C VAL A 53 -9.73 -14.86 -8.85
N SER A 54 -9.72 -13.70 -9.52
CA SER A 54 -10.55 -13.47 -10.70
C SER A 54 -10.11 -14.29 -11.90
N ALA A 55 -8.81 -14.55 -12.04
CA ALA A 55 -8.24 -15.40 -13.08
C ALA A 55 -8.43 -16.90 -12.80
N GLY A 56 -8.93 -17.29 -11.61
CA GLY A 56 -9.17 -18.68 -11.25
C GLY A 56 -7.90 -19.53 -11.17
N THR A 57 -6.75 -18.93 -10.87
CA THR A 57 -5.49 -19.67 -10.70
C THR A 57 -5.53 -20.55 -9.44
N ASP A 58 -4.62 -21.50 -9.32
CA ASP A 58 -4.57 -22.36 -8.12
C ASP A 58 -4.27 -21.56 -6.85
N LEU A 59 -3.35 -20.60 -6.93
CA LEU A 59 -3.15 -19.60 -5.88
C LEU A 59 -4.45 -18.84 -5.58
N GLY A 60 -5.17 -18.39 -6.61
CA GLY A 60 -6.46 -17.70 -6.46
C GLY A 60 -7.49 -18.52 -5.68
N LYS A 61 -7.66 -19.79 -6.04
CA LYS A 61 -8.57 -20.72 -5.34
C LYS A 61 -8.17 -20.90 -3.87
N GLU A 62 -6.87 -21.03 -3.60
CA GLU A 62 -6.34 -21.17 -2.23
C GLU A 62 -6.60 -19.92 -1.38
N VAL A 63 -6.31 -18.74 -1.93
CA VAL A 63 -6.35 -17.48 -1.17
C VAL A 63 -7.74 -16.90 -1.02
N LYS A 64 -8.69 -17.27 -1.90
CA LYS A 64 -10.07 -16.75 -1.93
C LYS A 64 -10.73 -16.76 -0.55
N LYS A 65 -10.63 -17.87 0.19
CA LYS A 65 -11.23 -18.01 1.54
C LYS A 65 -10.68 -16.99 2.56
N TYR A 66 -9.42 -16.58 2.43
CA TYR A 66 -8.81 -15.60 3.32
C TYR A 66 -9.28 -14.18 2.96
N ILE A 67 -9.37 -13.87 1.65
CA ILE A 67 -9.90 -12.59 1.18
C ILE A 67 -11.36 -12.41 1.60
N ASP A 68 -12.20 -13.41 1.34
CA ASP A 68 -13.64 -13.37 1.64
C ASP A 68 -13.92 -13.21 3.15
N SER A 69 -13.06 -13.77 4.00
CA SER A 69 -13.16 -13.65 5.47
C SER A 69 -12.43 -12.44 6.06
N GLY A 70 -11.74 -11.64 5.24
CA GLY A 70 -10.90 -10.53 5.69
C GLY A 70 -9.64 -10.94 6.47
N SER A 71 -9.31 -12.23 6.48
CA SER A 71 -8.14 -12.77 7.16
C SER A 71 -6.88 -12.60 6.32
N PHE A 72 -5.71 -12.64 6.97
CA PHE A 72 -4.45 -12.64 6.24
C PHE A 72 -4.18 -14.00 5.59
N VAL A 73 -3.68 -13.95 4.36
CA VAL A 73 -3.09 -15.09 3.66
C VAL A 73 -1.83 -15.53 4.41
N PRO A 74 -1.50 -16.85 4.46
CA PRO A 74 -0.30 -17.34 5.13
C PRO A 74 0.99 -16.65 4.68
N ASP A 75 1.91 -16.42 5.64
CA ASP A 75 3.14 -15.65 5.42
C ASP A 75 3.99 -16.20 4.28
N ASN A 76 4.20 -17.52 4.23
CA ASN A 76 5.02 -18.15 3.18
C ASN A 76 4.45 -17.92 1.78
N THR A 77 3.12 -18.03 1.64
CA THR A 77 2.41 -17.77 0.38
C THR A 77 2.61 -16.31 -0.05
N MET A 78 2.48 -15.36 0.89
CA MET A 78 2.70 -13.94 0.62
C MET A 78 4.15 -13.60 0.26
N ILE A 79 5.11 -14.16 1.00
CA ILE A 79 6.54 -13.94 0.75
C ILE A 79 6.94 -14.45 -0.63
N SER A 80 6.44 -15.63 -1.04
CA SER A 80 6.69 -16.17 -2.38
C SER A 80 6.12 -15.26 -3.46
N LEU A 81 4.84 -14.89 -3.35
CA LEU A 81 4.16 -14.03 -4.32
C LEU A 81 4.88 -12.69 -4.51
N ILE A 82 5.27 -12.03 -3.40
CA ILE A 82 5.94 -10.73 -3.46
C ILE A 82 7.39 -10.87 -3.93
N GLY A 83 8.07 -11.97 -3.59
CA GLY A 83 9.42 -12.25 -4.09
C GLY A 83 9.48 -12.33 -5.61
N ASP A 84 8.51 -13.04 -6.22
CA ASP A 84 8.42 -13.15 -7.69
C ASP A 84 8.19 -11.79 -8.36
N GLU A 85 7.32 -10.97 -7.78
CA GLU A 85 7.04 -9.61 -8.26
C GLU A 85 8.27 -8.69 -8.17
N ILE A 86 8.98 -8.68 -7.03
CA ILE A 86 10.20 -7.87 -6.85
C ILE A 86 11.30 -8.33 -7.80
N GLY A 87 11.45 -9.65 -8.01
CA GLY A 87 12.45 -10.22 -8.92
C GLY A 87 12.33 -9.68 -10.35
N SER A 88 11.10 -9.40 -10.80
CA SER A 88 10.84 -8.79 -12.12
C SER A 88 11.21 -7.31 -12.23
N MET A 89 11.56 -6.65 -11.12
CA MET A 89 11.76 -5.19 -11.01
C MET A 89 13.08 -4.81 -10.31
N ALA A 90 14.06 -5.72 -10.27
CA ALA A 90 15.26 -5.59 -9.44
C ALA A 90 16.06 -4.28 -9.67
N ASP A 91 16.07 -3.75 -10.90
CA ASP A 91 16.83 -2.55 -11.27
C ASP A 91 16.04 -1.24 -11.16
N GLN A 92 14.79 -1.28 -10.69
CA GLN A 92 13.89 -0.12 -10.64
C GLN A 92 13.58 0.29 -9.21
N ASN A 93 13.28 1.58 -8.99
CA ASN A 93 12.67 2.07 -7.76
C ASN A 93 11.28 1.45 -7.60
N TRP A 94 10.95 0.93 -6.42
CA TRP A 94 9.64 0.32 -6.19
C TRP A 94 9.00 0.68 -4.85
N LEU A 95 7.67 0.59 -4.83
CA LEU A 95 6.79 0.80 -3.69
C LEU A 95 5.90 -0.44 -3.48
N LEU A 96 6.02 -1.06 -2.31
CA LEU A 96 5.12 -2.13 -1.86
C LEU A 96 3.92 -1.53 -1.12
N ASP A 97 2.69 -1.82 -1.59
CA ASP A 97 1.44 -1.46 -0.91
C ASP A 97 0.75 -2.71 -0.36
N GLY A 98 0.55 -2.71 0.96
CA GLY A 98 -0.17 -3.77 1.64
C GLY A 98 0.65 -5.03 1.95
N PHE A 99 1.98 -4.97 1.85
CA PHE A 99 2.93 -5.95 2.35
C PHE A 99 4.17 -5.21 2.88
N PRO A 100 4.76 -5.60 4.03
CA PRO A 100 4.40 -6.70 4.91
C PRO A 100 3.22 -6.35 5.85
N ARG A 101 2.54 -7.38 6.37
CA ARG A 101 1.43 -7.24 7.34
C ARG A 101 1.65 -7.96 8.67
N THR A 102 2.67 -8.80 8.76
CA THR A 102 3.09 -9.54 9.96
C THR A 102 4.58 -9.33 10.20
N LEU A 103 5.03 -9.52 11.44
CA LEU A 103 6.45 -9.37 11.79
C LEU A 103 7.34 -10.32 10.97
N THR A 104 6.94 -11.59 10.84
CA THR A 104 7.65 -12.59 10.02
C THR A 104 7.87 -12.12 8.58
N GLN A 105 6.85 -11.52 7.97
CA GLN A 105 6.95 -10.96 6.61
C GLN A 105 7.94 -9.79 6.57
N ALA A 106 7.91 -8.90 7.56
CA ALA A 106 8.78 -7.73 7.64
C ALA A 106 10.25 -8.11 7.82
N GLU A 107 10.55 -9.03 8.74
CA GLU A 107 11.89 -9.56 8.95
C GLU A 107 12.43 -10.24 7.69
N ARG A 108 11.60 -11.07 7.05
CA ARG A 108 12.01 -11.78 5.83
C ARG A 108 12.21 -10.82 4.67
N LEU A 109 11.32 -9.85 4.49
CA LEU A 109 11.44 -8.81 3.48
C LEU A 109 12.73 -8.01 3.68
N GLN A 110 12.99 -7.50 4.89
CA GLN A 110 14.18 -6.70 5.18
C GLN A 110 15.47 -7.48 4.92
N ARG A 111 15.50 -8.78 5.22
CA ARG A 111 16.66 -9.65 4.97
C ARG A 111 16.93 -9.87 3.48
N LEU A 112 15.89 -10.04 2.67
CA LEU A 112 16.00 -10.33 1.23
C LEU A 112 16.17 -9.05 0.40
N HIS A 113 15.45 -8.00 0.76
CA HIS A 113 15.38 -6.72 0.08
C HIS A 113 15.38 -5.61 1.14
N PRO A 114 16.57 -5.08 1.51
CA PRO A 114 16.67 -4.02 2.52
C PRO A 114 15.81 -2.80 2.16
N ILE A 115 14.81 -2.53 2.99
CA ILE A 115 13.90 -1.39 2.86
C ILE A 115 14.60 -0.16 3.41
N ASN A 116 14.54 0.93 2.66
CA ASN A 116 15.13 2.22 3.06
C ASN A 116 14.09 3.29 3.39
N LEU A 117 12.81 3.06 3.08
CA LEU A 117 11.71 3.96 3.43
C LEU A 117 10.42 3.21 3.73
N VAL A 118 9.83 3.47 4.90
CA VAL A 118 8.49 2.98 5.25
C VAL A 118 7.59 4.16 5.56
N LEU A 119 6.55 4.36 4.74
CA LEU A 119 5.55 5.40 4.91
C LEU A 119 4.36 4.84 5.68
N ASN A 120 4.07 5.32 6.88
CA ASN A 120 2.87 4.92 7.63
C ASN A 120 1.82 6.03 7.63
N LEU A 121 0.64 5.75 7.07
CA LEU A 121 -0.49 6.66 7.09
C LEU A 121 -1.34 6.44 8.35
N VAL A 122 -1.29 7.40 9.28
CA VAL A 122 -2.03 7.38 10.54
C VAL A 122 -3.29 8.22 10.41
N VAL A 123 -4.42 7.54 10.23
CA VAL A 123 -5.75 8.15 10.07
C VAL A 123 -6.66 7.67 11.20
N PRO A 124 -7.47 8.56 11.82
CA PRO A 124 -8.39 8.14 12.88
C PRO A 124 -9.37 7.06 12.43
N THR A 125 -9.66 6.10 13.32
CA THR A 125 -10.57 4.98 13.06
C THR A 125 -11.97 5.43 12.63
N THR A 126 -12.47 6.54 13.21
CA THR A 126 -13.77 7.12 12.83
C THR A 126 -13.81 7.51 11.35
N VAL A 127 -12.78 8.22 10.89
CA VAL A 127 -12.61 8.61 9.48
C VAL A 127 -12.48 7.38 8.57
N ILE A 128 -11.77 6.33 9.01
CA ILE A 128 -11.62 5.08 8.26
C ILE A 128 -12.97 4.39 8.06
N LEU A 129 -13.77 4.26 9.12
CA LEU A 129 -15.07 3.60 9.07
C LEU A 129 -16.05 4.33 8.13
N ASP A 130 -16.01 5.65 8.11
CA ASP A 130 -16.85 6.45 7.21
C ASP A 130 -16.43 6.28 5.74
N ARG A 131 -15.12 6.24 5.47
CA ARG A 131 -14.58 6.03 4.11
C ARG A 131 -14.90 4.65 3.53
N VAL A 132 -14.92 3.61 4.36
CA VAL A 132 -15.23 2.26 3.88
C VAL A 132 -16.64 2.21 3.28
N LYS A 133 -17.62 2.83 3.94
CA LYS A 133 -19.03 2.84 3.50
C LYS A 133 -19.22 3.48 2.13
N SER A 134 -18.39 4.47 1.81
CA SER A 134 -18.49 5.26 0.57
C SER A 134 -17.54 4.80 -0.53
N ARG A 135 -16.83 3.67 -0.36
CA ARG A 135 -15.85 3.17 -1.33
C ARG A 135 -16.52 2.48 -2.52
N TRP A 136 -16.09 2.86 -3.72
CA TRP A 136 -16.44 2.26 -5.01
C TRP A 136 -15.18 1.96 -5.79
N VAL A 137 -15.18 0.91 -6.60
CA VAL A 137 -14.00 0.42 -7.31
C VAL A 137 -14.36 0.04 -8.74
N HIS A 138 -13.50 0.42 -9.68
CA HIS A 138 -13.53 -0.07 -11.04
C HIS A 138 -12.64 -1.32 -11.13
N LEU A 139 -13.23 -2.53 -11.04
CA LEU A 139 -12.49 -3.79 -10.91
C LEU A 139 -11.40 -4.01 -11.97
N PRO A 140 -11.63 -3.77 -13.29
CA PRO A 140 -10.62 -4.02 -14.30
C PRO A 140 -9.35 -3.19 -14.14
N SER A 141 -9.47 -1.98 -13.61
CA SER A 141 -8.34 -1.05 -13.44
C SER A 141 -7.80 -0.94 -12.02
N GLY A 142 -8.58 -1.37 -11.02
CA GLY A 142 -8.30 -1.13 -9.62
C GLY A 142 -8.54 0.31 -9.13
N ARG A 143 -8.96 1.25 -10.00
CA ARG A 143 -9.27 2.65 -9.59
C ARG A 143 -10.34 2.68 -8.51
N VAL A 144 -10.15 3.56 -7.52
CA VAL A 144 -10.99 3.68 -6.33
C VAL A 144 -11.60 5.07 -6.26
N TYR A 145 -12.91 5.10 -6.03
CA TYR A 145 -13.72 6.28 -5.80
C TYR A 145 -14.26 6.23 -4.37
N ASN A 146 -14.33 7.38 -3.72
CA ASN A 146 -14.89 7.52 -2.39
C ASN A 146 -15.91 8.65 -2.46
N ILE A 147 -17.19 8.29 -2.33
CA ILE A 147 -18.28 9.25 -2.47
C ILE A 147 -18.15 10.34 -1.40
N GLY A 148 -18.14 11.60 -1.80
CA GLY A 148 -17.91 12.78 -0.96
C GLY A 148 -16.44 13.19 -0.78
N PHE A 149 -15.47 12.44 -1.32
CA PHE A 149 -14.05 12.81 -1.30
C PHE A 149 -13.43 12.86 -2.70
N ASN A 150 -13.61 11.79 -3.47
CA ASN A 150 -13.25 11.73 -4.87
C ASN A 150 -14.39 11.05 -5.64
N ASP A 151 -15.49 11.78 -5.74
CA ASP A 151 -16.67 11.36 -6.50
C ASP A 151 -16.31 11.11 -7.97
N PRO A 152 -16.87 10.06 -8.59
CA PRO A 152 -16.80 9.94 -10.04
C PRO A 152 -17.55 11.10 -10.69
N ARG A 153 -17.10 11.53 -11.88
CA ARG A 153 -17.76 12.57 -12.70
C ARG A 153 -19.21 12.20 -13.00
N VAL A 154 -19.47 10.91 -13.20
CA VAL A 154 -20.81 10.36 -13.39
C VAL A 154 -21.05 9.31 -12.29
N PRO A 155 -22.13 9.44 -11.49
CA PRO A 155 -22.43 8.49 -10.42
C PRO A 155 -22.41 7.03 -10.89
N GLY A 156 -21.63 6.20 -10.19
CA GLY A 156 -21.51 4.77 -10.49
C GLY A 156 -20.70 4.43 -11.74
N LYS A 157 -20.01 5.38 -12.38
CA LYS A 157 -19.19 5.15 -13.58
C LYS A 157 -17.72 5.52 -13.36
N ASP A 158 -16.83 4.74 -13.96
CA ASP A 158 -15.41 5.05 -14.00
C ASP A 158 -15.13 6.24 -14.93
N ASP A 159 -14.31 7.18 -14.48
CA ASP A 159 -14.05 8.44 -15.20
C ASP A 159 -13.23 8.25 -16.48
N VAL A 160 -12.54 7.12 -16.63
CA VAL A 160 -11.66 6.85 -17.77
C VAL A 160 -12.34 5.95 -18.79
N THR A 161 -13.02 4.88 -18.35
CA THR A 161 -13.63 3.90 -19.24
C THR A 161 -15.14 4.07 -19.41
N GLY A 162 -15.82 4.77 -18.49
CA GLY A 162 -17.29 4.84 -18.45
C GLY A 162 -17.96 3.52 -18.03
N GLU A 163 -17.17 2.52 -17.64
CA GLU A 163 -17.68 1.24 -17.12
C GLU A 163 -18.25 1.40 -15.71
N SER A 164 -19.07 0.44 -15.29
CA SER A 164 -19.74 0.51 -13.99
C SER A 164 -18.76 0.26 -12.83
N LEU A 165 -18.91 1.07 -11.78
CA LEU A 165 -18.23 0.85 -10.50
C LEU A 165 -19.00 -0.17 -9.67
N CYS A 166 -18.30 -0.86 -8.78
CA CYS A 166 -18.93 -1.74 -7.79
C CYS A 166 -18.29 -1.55 -6.41
N GLN A 167 -18.99 -2.00 -5.37
CA GLN A 167 -18.40 -2.18 -4.05
C GLN A 167 -17.75 -3.55 -3.98
N ARG A 168 -16.70 -3.70 -3.17
CA ARG A 168 -16.07 -5.01 -2.98
C ARG A 168 -16.82 -5.79 -1.91
N GLU A 169 -16.88 -7.11 -2.06
CA GLU A 169 -17.45 -7.98 -1.02
C GLU A 169 -16.69 -7.87 0.31
N ASP A 170 -15.39 -7.55 0.28
CA ASP A 170 -14.54 -7.36 1.46
C ASP A 170 -14.67 -5.96 2.13
N ASP A 171 -15.58 -5.11 1.64
CA ASP A 171 -15.93 -3.81 2.24
C ASP A 171 -17.17 -3.89 3.16
N LYS A 172 -17.72 -5.09 3.41
CA LYS A 172 -18.80 -5.29 4.39
C LYS A 172 -18.36 -4.93 5.82
N PRO A 173 -19.24 -4.36 6.67
CA PRO A 173 -18.88 -3.87 8.01
C PRO A 173 -18.14 -4.90 8.87
N GLU A 174 -18.61 -6.14 8.89
CA GLU A 174 -18.02 -7.24 9.67
C GLU A 174 -16.61 -7.60 9.20
N VAL A 175 -16.38 -7.60 7.87
CA VAL A 175 -15.07 -7.89 7.28
C VAL A 175 -14.11 -6.75 7.58
N VAL A 176 -14.59 -5.51 7.50
CA VAL A 176 -13.79 -4.31 7.77
C VAL A 176 -13.38 -4.25 9.24
N GLN A 177 -14.29 -4.56 10.15
CA GLN A 177 -13.99 -4.64 11.58
C GLN A 177 -12.90 -5.68 11.85
N LYS A 178 -13.01 -6.87 11.24
CA LYS A 178 -11.97 -7.91 11.33
C LYS A 178 -10.62 -7.41 10.83
N ARG A 179 -10.60 -6.72 9.68
CA ARG A 179 -9.35 -6.17 9.11
C ARG A 179 -8.74 -5.07 9.97
N LEU A 180 -9.55 -4.26 10.66
CA LEU A 180 -9.06 -3.25 11.60
C LEU A 180 -8.46 -3.89 12.85
N GLN A 181 -9.09 -4.94 13.39
CA GLN A 181 -8.55 -5.71 14.51
C GLN A 181 -7.23 -6.41 14.14
N ASP A 182 -7.19 -7.06 12.98
CA ASP A 182 -5.99 -7.72 12.48
C ASP A 182 -4.86 -6.71 12.22
N TYR A 183 -5.18 -5.51 11.70
CA TYR A 183 -4.20 -4.43 11.55
C TYR A 183 -3.61 -4.01 12.90
N ALA A 184 -4.46 -3.74 13.90
CA ALA A 184 -4.02 -3.31 15.23
C ALA A 184 -3.18 -4.37 15.96
N THR A 185 -3.47 -5.65 15.76
CA THR A 185 -2.80 -6.75 16.47
C THR A 185 -1.56 -7.30 15.74
N LYS A 186 -1.59 -7.37 14.41
CA LYS A 186 -0.55 -8.02 13.60
C LYS A 186 0.38 -7.03 12.91
N THR A 187 -0.11 -5.84 12.56
CA THR A 187 0.69 -4.82 11.86
C THR A 187 1.40 -3.87 12.83
N GLU A 188 0.93 -3.70 14.06
CA GLU A 188 1.66 -2.90 15.07
C GLU A 188 3.10 -3.42 15.33
N PRO A 189 3.35 -4.73 15.47
CA PRO A 189 4.72 -5.26 15.55
C PRO A 189 5.59 -4.92 14.33
N VAL A 190 5.00 -4.78 13.14
CA VAL A 190 5.70 -4.39 11.92
C VAL A 190 6.15 -2.92 11.99
N LEU A 191 5.28 -2.05 12.50
CA LEU A 191 5.61 -0.64 12.71
C LEU A 191 6.76 -0.51 13.70
N GLN A 192 6.70 -1.24 14.82
CA GLN A 192 7.77 -1.25 15.81
C GLN A 192 9.10 -1.71 15.21
N PHE A 193 9.12 -2.80 14.46
CA PHE A 193 10.31 -3.30 13.77
C PHE A 193 10.96 -2.24 12.87
N TYR A 194 10.18 -1.57 12.00
CA TYR A 194 10.73 -0.54 11.12
C TYR A 194 11.07 0.78 11.83
N ARG A 195 10.44 1.04 12.98
CA ARG A 195 10.80 2.16 13.87
C ARG A 195 12.19 1.95 14.46
N GLU A 196 12.49 0.73 14.92
CA GLU A 196 13.80 0.37 15.47
C GLU A 196 14.92 0.42 14.43
N ILE A 197 14.63 0.06 13.18
CA ILE A 197 15.56 0.17 12.05
C ILE A 197 15.78 1.64 11.62
N GLY A 198 14.85 2.55 11.97
CA GLY A 198 14.97 3.97 11.67
C GLY A 198 14.50 4.40 10.28
N VAL A 199 13.82 3.51 9.55
CA VAL A 199 13.29 3.77 8.19
C VAL A 199 11.81 4.15 8.17
N LEU A 200 11.12 4.08 9.30
CA LEU A 200 9.72 4.46 9.45
C LEU A 200 9.52 5.99 9.47
N LYS A 201 8.56 6.47 8.68
CA LYS A 201 8.06 7.85 8.65
C LYS A 201 6.54 7.83 8.79
N GLU A 202 6.03 8.52 9.81
CA GLU A 202 4.60 8.55 10.12
C GLU A 202 3.98 9.86 9.64
N PHE A 203 2.81 9.75 9.00
CA PHE A 203 2.05 10.88 8.47
C PHE A 203 0.67 10.84 9.07
N HIS A 204 0.37 11.83 9.91
CA HIS A 204 -0.91 11.96 10.60
C HIS A 204 -1.80 12.91 9.83
N GLY A 205 -3.07 12.54 9.65
CA GLY A 205 -4.04 13.43 9.02
C GLY A 205 -5.39 12.77 8.79
N ASN A 206 -6.38 13.62 8.55
CA ASN A 206 -7.75 13.17 8.26
C ASN A 206 -7.99 12.98 6.77
N THR A 207 -7.14 13.56 5.91
CA THR A 207 -7.26 13.45 4.45
C THR A 207 -5.92 13.18 3.79
N THR A 208 -5.94 12.51 2.64
CA THR A 208 -4.72 12.30 1.86
C THR A 208 -4.17 13.61 1.29
N ASN A 209 -5.01 14.62 1.06
CA ASN A 209 -4.59 15.94 0.59
C ASN A 209 -3.77 16.70 1.63
N GLU A 210 -4.16 16.61 2.89
CA GLU A 210 -3.42 17.19 4.02
C GLU A 210 -2.05 16.54 4.19
N MET A 211 -1.98 15.21 4.14
CA MET A 211 -0.72 14.48 4.33
C MET A 211 0.23 14.56 3.11
N TRP A 212 -0.32 14.75 1.90
CA TRP A 212 0.42 14.61 0.65
C TRP A 212 1.66 15.50 0.52
N PRO A 213 1.64 16.80 0.84
CA PRO A 213 2.83 17.65 0.72
C PRO A 213 4.03 17.12 1.53
N ALA A 214 3.79 16.64 2.76
CA ALA A 214 4.83 16.07 3.61
C ALA A 214 5.36 14.74 3.05
N ILE A 215 4.45 13.86 2.61
CA ILE A 215 4.81 12.57 2.00
C ILE A 215 5.65 12.80 0.74
N ARG A 216 5.21 13.70 -0.14
CA ARG A 216 5.91 14.05 -1.38
C ARG A 216 7.32 14.55 -1.10
N ASN A 217 7.48 15.48 -0.16
CA ASN A 217 8.79 16.00 0.20
C ASN A 217 9.69 14.93 0.82
N CYS A 218 9.13 13.97 1.54
CA CYS A 218 9.88 12.84 2.10
C CYS A 218 10.36 11.88 0.99
N VAL A 219 9.48 11.50 0.06
CA VAL A 219 9.83 10.57 -1.03
C VAL A 219 10.86 11.19 -1.98
N ALA A 220 10.76 12.51 -2.23
CA ALA A 220 11.71 13.24 -3.07
C ALA A 220 13.17 13.22 -2.56
N GLN A 221 13.42 12.82 -1.31
CA GLN A 221 14.79 12.66 -0.78
C GLN A 221 15.47 11.37 -1.26
N TYR A 222 14.71 10.46 -1.89
CA TYR A 222 15.15 9.14 -2.32
C TYR A 222 15.01 8.93 -3.84
N CYS A 223 14.56 9.95 -4.59
CA CYS A 223 14.31 9.89 -6.03
C CYS A 223 15.07 11.00 -6.76
#